data_AF-A0AAE0WUB4-F1
#
_entry.id   AF-A0AAE0WUB4-F1
#
_cell.length_a   1.000
_cell.length_b   1.000
_cell.length_c   1.000
_cell.angle_alpha   90.00
_cell.angle_beta   90.00
_cell.angle_gamma   90.00
#
_symmetry.space_group_name_H-M   'P 1'
#
loop_
_entity.id
_entity.type
_entity.pdbx_description
1 polymer ?
#
loop_
_entity_poly.entity_id
_entity_poly.type
_entity_poly.pdbx_seq_one_letter_code
_entity_poly.pdbx_strand_id
1 'polypeptide(L)'
;MATITQTISDVPRTSLPHYEEVPETSQDLDWADLITLDLSKFDHPGGKEALAKQLQDAVHNVGFFYITNFGLSQDQVSRQFAVGQEIFKLPTEEKLKYRADLEHGNYNGYRPRGSIELFPGLFDNVEMYNVFKFLPELERTQPAVIQENRAEVEAFQRHIAEDVAQKLLTLIAIVLELPEDHLTNGHRYNDLSECHLRYMVGCRTCQRGQQLLTVGPRSIAIARPKRMQNSTIFTLAVTPM
;
A
#
# COMPACT_ATOMS: atom_id res chain seq x y z
N MET A 1 52.70 -4.27 10.68
CA MET A 1 51.35 -4.84 10.57
C MET A 1 50.35 -3.76 10.94
N ALA A 2 49.98 -2.89 10.00
CA ALA A 2 48.96 -1.86 10.21
C ALA A 2 47.93 -2.00 9.08
N THR A 3 46.74 -2.44 9.45
CA THR A 3 45.61 -2.72 8.55
C THR A 3 45.02 -1.40 8.10
N ILE A 4 45.01 -1.16 6.79
CA ILE A 4 44.33 -0.02 6.17
C ILE A 4 42.85 -0.36 6.06
N THR A 5 42.03 0.27 6.91
CA THR A 5 40.56 0.25 6.77
C THR A 5 40.19 1.10 5.57
N GLN A 6 39.84 0.45 4.45
CA GLN A 6 39.26 1.12 3.30
C GLN A 6 37.81 1.51 3.64
N THR A 7 37.57 2.81 3.77
CA THR A 7 36.24 3.42 3.83
C THR A 7 35.53 3.18 2.50
N ILE A 8 34.38 2.49 2.57
CA ILE A 8 33.51 2.18 1.44
C ILE A 8 32.99 3.50 0.86
N SER A 9 33.30 3.72 -0.41
CA SER A 9 32.95 4.90 -1.19
C SER A 9 31.43 5.12 -1.23
N ASP A 10 31.05 6.36 -0.96
CA ASP A 10 29.70 6.91 -1.00
C ASP A 10 29.15 6.85 -2.44
N VAL A 11 28.17 5.97 -2.68
CA VAL A 11 27.41 5.95 -3.94
C VAL A 11 26.47 7.15 -3.91
N PRO A 12 26.48 8.05 -4.91
CA PRO A 12 25.61 9.22 -4.91
C PRO A 12 24.16 8.74 -4.97
N ARG A 13 23.45 8.81 -3.84
CA ARG A 13 22.01 8.58 -3.78
C ARG A 13 21.36 9.69 -4.58
N THR A 14 20.79 9.38 -5.73
CA THR A 14 19.91 10.30 -6.44
C THR A 14 18.81 10.72 -5.47
N SER A 15 18.82 11.97 -5.02
CA SER A 15 17.84 12.45 -4.05
C SER A 15 16.46 12.44 -4.72
N LEU A 16 15.55 11.55 -4.29
CA LEU A 16 14.16 11.60 -4.75
C LEU A 16 13.61 13.02 -4.52
N PRO A 17 12.89 13.59 -5.50
CA PRO A 17 12.25 14.87 -5.30
C PRO A 17 11.22 14.77 -4.17
N HIS A 18 11.04 15.86 -3.44
CA HIS A 18 10.00 15.94 -2.42
C HIS A 18 8.62 15.76 -3.08
N TYR A 19 7.79 14.89 -2.52
CA TYR A 19 6.42 14.70 -2.99
C TYR A 19 5.56 15.88 -2.54
N GLU A 20 5.07 16.67 -3.49
CA GLU A 20 4.09 17.72 -3.22
C GLU A 20 2.68 17.12 -3.14
N GLU A 21 2.01 17.31 -2.01
CA GLU A 21 0.67 16.79 -1.80
C GLU A 21 -0.36 17.51 -2.68
N VAL A 22 -1.36 16.77 -3.15
CA VAL A 22 -2.46 17.36 -3.92
C VAL A 22 -3.34 18.17 -2.97
N PRO A 23 -3.67 19.43 -3.28
CA PRO A 23 -4.49 20.26 -2.40
C PRO A 23 -5.88 19.66 -2.18
N GLU A 24 -6.45 19.93 -1.01
CA GLU A 24 -7.81 19.54 -0.67
C GLU A 24 -8.82 20.17 -1.64
N THR A 25 -9.98 19.53 -1.77
CA THR A 25 -11.04 20.07 -2.62
C THR A 25 -11.65 21.31 -1.97
N SER A 26 -11.88 22.36 -2.75
CA SER A 26 -12.63 23.54 -2.33
C SER A 26 -14.15 23.37 -2.49
N GLN A 27 -14.59 22.25 -3.05
CA GLN A 27 -16.01 21.93 -3.24
C GLN A 27 -16.61 21.47 -1.91
N ASP A 28 -17.76 22.05 -1.56
CA ASP A 28 -18.60 21.60 -0.46
C ASP A 28 -19.41 20.39 -0.92
N LEU A 29 -19.16 19.23 -0.31
CA LEU A 29 -19.72 17.94 -0.70
C LEU A 29 -20.26 17.24 0.54
N ASP A 30 -21.31 16.45 0.37
CA ASP A 30 -21.78 15.56 1.43
C ASP A 30 -20.80 14.38 1.55
N TRP A 31 -20.13 14.27 2.70
CA TRP A 31 -19.07 13.29 2.93
C TRP A 31 -19.59 12.09 3.72
N ALA A 32 -19.15 10.89 3.33
CA ALA A 32 -19.36 9.72 4.18
C ALA A 32 -18.47 9.82 5.43
N ASP A 33 -19.10 9.71 6.61
CA ASP A 33 -18.38 9.61 7.88
C ASP A 33 -17.82 8.18 8.05
N LEU A 34 -16.54 8.01 7.74
CA LEU A 34 -15.84 6.74 7.98
C LEU A 34 -15.25 6.71 9.39
N ILE A 35 -15.33 5.55 10.03
CA ILE A 35 -14.74 5.32 11.35
C ILE A 35 -13.22 5.35 11.24
N THR A 36 -12.56 5.99 12.22
CA THR A 36 -11.10 6.05 12.31
C THR A 36 -10.61 5.23 13.50
N LEU A 37 -9.83 4.20 13.22
CA LEU A 37 -9.20 3.35 14.21
C LEU A 37 -7.85 3.93 14.63
N ASP A 38 -7.70 4.17 15.91
CA ASP A 38 -6.48 4.69 16.50
C ASP A 38 -5.61 3.54 17.05
N LEU A 39 -4.60 3.13 16.29
CA LEU A 39 -3.76 1.98 16.65
C LEU A 39 -2.84 2.25 17.84
N SER A 40 -2.64 3.49 18.29
CA SER A 40 -1.88 3.73 19.53
C SER A 40 -2.60 3.18 20.77
N LYS A 41 -3.91 2.91 20.67
CA LYS A 41 -4.70 2.32 21.76
C LYS A 41 -4.59 0.80 21.82
N PHE A 42 -4.00 0.15 20.81
CA PHE A 42 -4.00 -1.31 20.69
C PHE A 42 -3.37 -2.01 21.90
N ASP A 43 -2.25 -1.49 22.40
CA ASP A 43 -1.52 -2.09 23.53
C ASP A 43 -2.02 -1.62 24.92
N HIS A 44 -3.02 -0.75 24.97
CA HIS A 44 -3.60 -0.32 26.24
C HIS A 44 -4.50 -1.41 26.85
N PRO A 45 -4.64 -1.46 28.19
CA PRO A 45 -5.59 -2.37 28.83
C PRO A 45 -7.02 -2.13 28.32
N GLY A 46 -7.67 -3.16 27.78
CA GLY A 46 -9.00 -3.07 27.17
C GLY A 46 -9.03 -2.43 25.78
N GLY A 47 -7.87 -2.08 25.22
CA GLY A 47 -7.73 -1.36 23.96
C GLY A 47 -8.11 -2.20 22.74
N LYS A 48 -7.73 -3.48 22.73
CA LYS A 48 -8.06 -4.41 21.65
C LYS A 48 -9.56 -4.63 21.54
N GLU A 49 -10.26 -4.82 22.66
CA GLU A 49 -11.69 -5.05 22.71
C GLU A 49 -12.46 -3.80 22.25
N ALA A 50 -12.01 -2.62 22.68
CA ALA A 50 -12.59 -1.35 22.25
C ALA A 50 -12.40 -1.11 20.74
N LEU A 51 -11.20 -1.36 20.22
CA LEU A 51 -10.90 -1.23 18.79
C LEU A 51 -11.61 -2.29 17.96
N ALA A 52 -11.72 -3.53 18.45
CA ALA A 52 -12.47 -4.60 17.78
C ALA A 52 -13.94 -4.25 17.67
N LYS A 53 -14.55 -3.69 18.73
CA LYS A 53 -15.93 -3.19 18.67
C LYS A 53 -16.11 -2.07 17.64
N GLN A 54 -15.18 -1.10 17.61
CA GLN A 54 -15.20 -0.03 16.60
C GLN A 54 -15.04 -0.59 15.17
N LEU A 55 -14.17 -1.58 15.00
CA LEU A 55 -13.97 -2.25 13.72
C LEU A 55 -15.22 -3.03 13.29
N GLN A 56 -15.86 -3.74 14.21
CA GLN A 56 -17.12 -4.44 13.97
C GLN A 56 -18.19 -3.47 13.47
N ASP A 57 -18.38 -2.34 14.16
CA ASP A 57 -19.33 -1.30 13.76
C ASP A 57 -18.98 -0.72 12.38
N ALA A 58 -17.69 -0.51 12.07
CA ALA A 58 -17.23 0.02 10.79
C ALA A 58 -17.52 -0.94 9.64
N VAL A 59 -17.22 -2.22 9.83
CA VAL A 59 -17.36 -3.27 8.81
C VAL A 59 -18.84 -3.56 8.53
N HIS A 60 -19.70 -3.58 9.55
CA HIS A 60 -21.12 -3.86 9.36
C HIS A 60 -21.91 -2.71 8.72
N ASN A 61 -21.56 -1.45 9.02
CA ASN A 61 -22.35 -0.29 8.59
C ASN A 61 -21.80 0.37 7.32
N VAL A 62 -20.48 0.35 7.12
CA VAL A 62 -19.83 1.18 6.10
C VAL A 62 -18.95 0.36 5.17
N GLY A 63 -18.29 -0.68 5.69
CA GLY A 63 -17.34 -1.52 4.94
C GLY A 63 -15.96 -0.88 4.74
N PHE A 64 -15.74 0.35 5.21
CA PHE A 64 -14.47 1.07 5.12
C PHE A 64 -14.15 1.80 6.43
N PHE A 65 -12.87 1.91 6.75
CA PHE A 65 -12.36 2.62 7.91
C PHE A 65 -10.99 3.25 7.61
N TYR A 66 -10.64 4.24 8.41
CA TYR A 66 -9.32 4.85 8.44
C TYR A 66 -8.48 4.32 9.59
N ILE A 67 -7.17 4.44 9.45
CA ILE A 67 -6.23 4.16 10.53
C ILE A 67 -5.36 5.39 10.79
N THR A 68 -5.17 5.71 12.07
CA THR A 68 -4.22 6.72 12.55
C THR A 68 -3.22 6.10 13.52
N ASN A 69 -2.10 6.80 13.74
CA ASN A 69 -1.03 6.40 14.67
C ASN A 69 -0.47 4.99 14.41
N PHE A 70 -0.31 4.66 13.12
CA PHE A 70 0.21 3.37 12.65
C PHE A 70 1.75 3.29 12.62
N GLY A 71 2.44 4.16 13.36
CA GLY A 71 3.88 4.06 13.59
C GLY A 71 4.80 4.54 12.44
N LEU A 72 4.26 5.17 11.39
CA LEU A 72 5.06 5.77 10.31
C LEU A 72 4.94 7.29 10.32
N SER A 73 6.05 7.97 10.04
CA SER A 73 6.07 9.42 9.88
C SER A 73 5.49 9.84 8.53
N GLN A 74 5.04 11.09 8.47
CA GLN A 74 4.62 11.74 7.23
C GLN A 74 5.70 11.67 6.14
N ASP A 75 6.96 11.88 6.52
CA ASP A 75 8.09 11.84 5.58
C ASP A 75 8.28 10.44 5.00
N GLN A 76 8.20 9.38 5.82
CA GLN A 76 8.31 8.00 5.34
C GLN A 76 7.22 7.66 4.32
N VAL A 77 5.98 8.12 4.56
CA VAL A 77 4.87 7.96 3.61
C VAL A 77 5.10 8.77 2.33
N SER A 78 5.50 10.03 2.46
CA SER A 78 5.77 10.94 1.34
C SER A 78 6.89 10.43 0.43
N ARG A 79 7.90 9.79 1.04
CA ARG A 79 8.98 9.14 0.29
C ARG A 79 8.51 7.96 -0.55
N GLN A 80 7.59 7.13 -0.06
CA GLN A 80 7.01 6.06 -0.89
C GLN A 80 6.23 6.64 -2.07
N PHE A 81 5.50 7.75 -1.87
CA PHE A 81 4.86 8.44 -2.99
C PHE A 81 5.88 9.00 -4.00
N ALA A 82 7.02 9.54 -3.53
CA ALA A 82 8.10 9.98 -4.39
C ALA A 82 8.71 8.82 -5.21
N VAL A 83 8.95 7.66 -4.59
CA VAL A 83 9.38 6.43 -5.30
C VAL A 83 8.38 6.06 -6.40
N GLY A 84 7.09 6.02 -6.07
CA GLY A 84 6.03 5.73 -7.04
C GLY A 84 6.01 6.72 -8.21
N GLN A 85 6.15 8.02 -7.94
CA GLN A 85 6.22 9.04 -8.99
C GLN A 85 7.40 8.81 -9.94
N GLU A 86 8.58 8.54 -9.40
CA GLU A 86 9.78 8.31 -10.21
C GLU A 86 9.65 7.04 -11.07
N ILE A 87 9.03 5.97 -10.56
CA ILE A 87 8.71 4.77 -11.37
C ILE A 87 7.85 5.15 -12.57
N PHE A 88 6.76 5.91 -12.36
CA PHE A 88 5.83 6.22 -13.44
C PHE A 88 6.34 7.28 -14.42
N LYS A 89 7.33 8.09 -14.03
CA LYS A 89 8.08 9.00 -14.93
C LYS A 89 8.98 8.28 -15.91
N LEU A 90 9.36 7.02 -15.64
CA LEU A 90 10.17 6.24 -16.58
C LEU A 90 9.45 6.08 -17.92
N PRO A 91 10.19 6.02 -19.05
CA PRO A 91 9.63 5.71 -20.35
C PRO A 91 8.83 4.40 -20.32
N THR A 92 7.77 4.31 -21.11
CA THR A 92 6.92 3.12 -21.18
C THR A 92 7.72 1.88 -21.54
N GLU A 93 8.68 2.02 -22.45
CA GLU A 93 9.58 0.96 -22.90
C GLU A 93 10.42 0.38 -21.75
N GLU A 94 10.88 1.23 -20.83
CA GLU A 94 11.63 0.80 -19.65
C GLU A 94 10.71 0.09 -18.65
N LYS A 95 9.50 0.60 -18.43
CA LYS A 95 8.52 -0.02 -17.51
C LYS A 95 8.06 -1.39 -18.02
N LEU A 96 7.88 -1.54 -19.34
CA LEU A 96 7.46 -2.79 -19.97
C LEU A 96 8.47 -3.93 -19.81
N LYS A 97 9.76 -3.65 -19.58
CA LYS A 97 10.76 -4.68 -19.22
C LYS A 97 10.41 -5.43 -17.94
N TYR A 98 9.63 -4.78 -17.07
CA TYR A 98 9.20 -5.31 -15.78
C TYR A 98 7.71 -5.65 -15.78
N ARG A 99 7.11 -5.93 -16.96
CA ARG A 99 5.69 -6.22 -17.08
C ARG A 99 5.29 -7.43 -16.22
N ALA A 100 4.20 -7.27 -15.49
CA ALA A 100 3.56 -8.35 -14.76
C ALA A 100 3.01 -9.41 -15.72
N ASP A 101 3.26 -10.68 -15.40
CA ASP A 101 2.75 -11.83 -16.15
C ASP A 101 1.31 -12.14 -15.72
N LEU A 102 0.42 -11.20 -16.07
CA LEU A 102 -0.99 -11.21 -15.66
C LEU A 102 -1.73 -12.44 -16.20
N GLU A 103 -1.29 -12.95 -17.35
CA GLU A 103 -1.84 -14.13 -18.01
C GLU A 103 -1.69 -15.40 -17.17
N HIS A 104 -0.63 -15.50 -16.38
CA HIS A 104 -0.37 -16.61 -15.46
C HIS A 104 -0.73 -16.27 -14.00
N GLY A 105 -1.51 -15.20 -13.78
CA GLY A 105 -1.96 -14.78 -12.46
C GLY A 105 -0.89 -14.06 -11.63
N ASN A 106 0.27 -13.73 -12.20
CA ASN A 106 1.32 -13.01 -11.49
C ASN A 106 1.11 -11.50 -11.63
N TYR A 107 0.70 -10.88 -10.53
CA TYR A 107 0.46 -9.43 -10.48
C TYR A 107 1.72 -8.61 -10.18
N ASN A 108 2.90 -9.21 -10.00
CA ASN A 108 4.09 -8.45 -9.65
C ASN A 108 4.68 -7.71 -10.84
N GLY A 109 5.08 -6.47 -10.61
CA GLY A 109 5.73 -5.63 -11.61
C GLY A 109 4.73 -4.67 -12.23
N TYR A 110 5.01 -4.27 -13.46
CA TYR A 110 4.32 -3.22 -14.17
C TYR A 110 3.08 -3.73 -14.88
N ARG A 111 1.95 -3.04 -14.66
CA ARG A 111 0.73 -3.20 -15.44
C ARG A 111 0.45 -1.90 -16.21
N PRO A 112 0.41 -1.95 -17.55
CA PRO A 112 0.08 -0.79 -18.36
C PRO A 112 -1.40 -0.44 -18.25
N ARG A 113 -1.73 0.81 -18.61
CA ARG A 113 -3.11 1.27 -18.72
C ARG A 113 -3.85 0.49 -19.81
N GLY A 114 -5.15 0.33 -19.63
CA GLY A 114 -6.03 -0.37 -20.55
C GLY A 114 -5.80 -1.87 -20.61
N SER A 115 -5.16 -2.45 -19.59
CA SER A 115 -4.95 -3.90 -19.50
C SER A 115 -6.21 -4.66 -19.08
N ILE A 116 -7.17 -3.99 -18.43
CA ILE A 116 -8.41 -4.62 -17.99
C ILE A 116 -9.61 -3.91 -18.61
N GLU A 117 -10.46 -4.69 -19.24
CA GLU A 117 -11.80 -4.28 -19.66
C GLU A 117 -12.73 -4.32 -18.43
N LEU A 118 -13.22 -3.16 -18.01
CA LEU A 118 -14.13 -3.01 -16.88
C LEU A 118 -15.59 -3.28 -17.28
N PHE A 119 -15.95 -2.81 -18.47
CA PHE A 119 -17.23 -3.03 -19.13
C PHE A 119 -16.97 -3.20 -20.63
N PRO A 120 -17.90 -3.80 -21.41
CA PRO A 120 -17.73 -3.94 -22.85
C PRO A 120 -17.31 -2.62 -23.53
N GLY A 121 -16.08 -2.55 -24.04
CA GLY A 121 -15.48 -1.40 -24.68
C GLY A 121 -14.91 -0.31 -23.74
N LEU A 122 -15.01 -0.47 -22.42
CA LEU A 122 -14.42 0.44 -21.43
C LEU A 122 -13.22 -0.21 -20.73
N PHE A 123 -12.04 0.34 -21.02
CA PHE A 123 -10.79 -0.10 -20.43
C PHE A 123 -10.37 0.77 -19.24
N ASP A 124 -9.61 0.18 -18.33
CA ASP A 124 -9.10 0.88 -17.17
C ASP A 124 -8.07 1.97 -17.55
N ASN A 125 -8.08 3.07 -16.80
CA ASN A 125 -7.14 4.18 -17.01
C ASN A 125 -6.11 4.27 -15.87
N VAL A 126 -5.77 3.11 -15.29
CA VAL A 126 -4.87 3.01 -14.14
C VAL A 126 -3.62 2.27 -14.56
N GLU A 127 -2.49 2.85 -14.17
CA GLU A 127 -1.18 2.26 -14.32
C GLU A 127 -0.75 1.79 -12.92
N MET A 128 -0.20 0.58 -12.84
CA MET A 128 0.15 -0.03 -11.55
C MET A 128 1.56 -0.60 -11.57
N TYR A 129 2.21 -0.56 -10.41
CA TYR A 129 3.47 -1.22 -10.20
C TYR A 129 3.48 -1.91 -8.83
N ASN A 130 3.63 -3.23 -8.80
CA ASN A 130 3.55 -4.04 -7.59
C ASN A 130 4.95 -4.55 -7.19
N VAL A 131 5.36 -4.25 -5.96
CA VAL A 131 6.61 -4.74 -5.34
C VAL A 131 6.27 -5.82 -4.32
N PHE A 132 6.73 -7.06 -4.55
CA PHE A 132 6.54 -8.15 -3.59
C PHE A 132 7.46 -8.01 -2.38
N LYS A 133 7.20 -8.84 -1.36
CA LYS A 133 8.10 -9.00 -0.22
C LYS A 133 9.52 -9.26 -0.69
N PHE A 134 10.46 -8.66 0.03
CA PHE A 134 11.89 -8.83 -0.15
C PHE A 134 12.36 -10.15 0.48
N LEU A 135 11.86 -11.26 -0.05
CA LEU A 135 12.28 -12.62 0.31
C LEU A 135 13.18 -13.18 -0.80
N PRO A 136 14.21 -13.98 -0.47
CA PRO A 136 15.11 -14.57 -1.47
C PRO A 136 14.37 -15.32 -2.60
N GLU A 137 13.27 -15.99 -2.26
CA GLU A 137 12.43 -16.76 -3.19
C GLU A 137 11.60 -15.89 -4.13
N LEU A 138 11.36 -14.63 -3.77
CA LEU A 138 10.53 -13.68 -4.52
C LEU A 138 11.36 -12.59 -5.23
N GLU A 139 12.68 -12.67 -5.09
CA GLU A 139 13.67 -11.74 -5.66
C GLU A 139 13.55 -11.68 -7.19
N ARG A 140 13.68 -10.49 -7.75
CA ARG A 140 13.54 -10.25 -9.19
C ARG A 140 14.26 -8.99 -9.62
N THR A 141 14.47 -8.86 -10.92
CA THR A 141 14.95 -7.61 -11.51
C THR A 141 13.88 -6.53 -11.35
N GLN A 142 14.26 -5.40 -10.77
CA GLN A 142 13.41 -4.21 -10.58
C GLN A 142 14.02 -2.99 -11.29
N PRO A 143 13.24 -1.92 -11.56
CA PRO A 143 13.78 -0.63 -12.01
C PRO A 143 14.83 -0.09 -11.05
N ALA A 144 15.77 0.70 -11.58
CA ALA A 144 16.84 1.32 -10.80
C ALA A 144 16.30 2.09 -9.58
N VAL A 145 15.19 2.82 -9.72
CA VAL A 145 14.52 3.55 -8.64
C VAL A 145 14.21 2.66 -7.42
N ILE A 146 13.68 1.44 -7.64
CA ILE A 146 13.39 0.48 -6.57
C ILE A 146 14.69 -0.09 -5.99
N GLN A 147 15.68 -0.41 -6.83
CA GLN A 147 16.95 -0.96 -6.36
C GLN A 147 17.72 0.04 -5.49
N GLU A 148 17.80 1.29 -5.94
CA GLU A 148 18.46 2.40 -5.23
C GLU A 148 17.77 2.74 -3.91
N ASN A 149 16.47 2.46 -3.78
CA ASN A 149 15.68 2.76 -2.58
C ASN A 149 15.20 1.50 -1.85
N ARG A 150 15.82 0.35 -2.16
CA ARG A 150 15.38 -0.96 -1.70
C ARG A 150 15.21 -1.04 -0.19
N ALA A 151 16.22 -0.60 0.56
CA ALA A 151 16.20 -0.67 2.03
C ALA A 151 15.04 0.13 2.63
N GLU A 152 14.70 1.27 2.02
CA GLU A 152 13.61 2.13 2.47
C GLU A 152 12.24 1.52 2.14
N VAL A 153 12.07 1.00 0.92
CA VAL A 153 10.83 0.33 0.50
C VAL A 153 10.62 -0.96 1.32
N GLU A 154 11.68 -1.72 1.57
CA GLU A 154 11.63 -2.93 2.39
C GLU A 154 11.25 -2.61 3.84
N ALA A 155 11.90 -1.64 4.47
CA ALA A 155 11.57 -1.24 5.84
C ALA A 155 10.11 -0.78 5.96
N PHE A 156 9.64 0.00 5.00
CA PHE A 156 8.24 0.46 4.95
C PHE A 156 7.29 -0.74 4.81
N GLN A 157 7.55 -1.63 3.86
CA GLN A 157 6.71 -2.80 3.62
C GLN A 157 6.66 -3.75 4.82
N ARG A 158 7.82 -4.01 5.45
CA ARG A 158 7.92 -4.81 6.68
C ARG A 158 7.11 -4.20 7.80
N HIS A 159 7.25 -2.89 8.06
CA HIS A 159 6.48 -2.20 9.09
C HIS A 159 4.97 -2.36 8.88
N ILE A 160 4.47 -2.17 7.65
CA ILE A 160 3.04 -2.36 7.34
C ILE A 160 2.61 -3.81 7.58
N ALA A 161 3.42 -4.80 7.21
CA ALA A 161 3.06 -6.21 7.31
C ALA A 161 3.22 -6.81 8.71
N GLU A 162 4.24 -6.39 9.46
CA GLU A 162 4.61 -6.94 10.77
C GLU A 162 3.99 -6.16 11.94
N ASP A 163 3.63 -4.89 11.75
CA ASP A 163 2.95 -4.09 12.78
C ASP A 163 1.48 -3.85 12.42
N VAL A 164 1.23 -3.08 11.37
CA VAL A 164 -0.12 -2.58 11.06
C VAL A 164 -1.08 -3.72 10.69
N ALA A 165 -0.67 -4.59 9.76
CA ALA A 165 -1.48 -5.72 9.33
C ALA A 165 -1.67 -6.75 10.46
N GLN A 166 -0.64 -7.02 11.28
CA GLN A 166 -0.77 -7.94 12.42
C GLN A 166 -1.81 -7.44 13.43
N LYS A 167 -1.74 -6.15 13.80
CA LYS A 167 -2.71 -5.53 14.70
C LYS A 167 -4.13 -5.65 14.15
N LEU A 168 -4.32 -5.34 12.86
CA LEU A 168 -5.64 -5.47 12.21
C LEU A 168 -6.13 -6.91 12.17
N LEU A 169 -5.28 -7.88 11.84
CA LEU A 169 -5.65 -9.29 11.81
C LEU A 169 -6.02 -9.81 13.20
N THR A 170 -5.33 -9.36 14.25
CA THR A 170 -5.74 -9.65 15.64
C THR A 170 -7.10 -9.05 15.97
N LEU A 171 -7.37 -7.78 15.60
CA LEU A 171 -8.69 -7.18 15.82
C LEU A 171 -9.79 -7.96 15.08
N ILE A 172 -9.53 -8.41 13.86
CA ILE A 172 -10.49 -9.22 13.08
C ILE A 172 -10.69 -10.58 13.72
N ALA A 173 -9.64 -11.23 14.20
CA ALA A 173 -9.77 -12.48 14.94
C ALA A 173 -10.69 -12.31 16.16
N ILE A 174 -10.53 -11.22 16.91
CA ILE A 174 -11.42 -10.89 18.05
C ILE A 174 -12.87 -10.70 17.59
N VAL A 175 -13.12 -9.94 16.52
CA VAL A 175 -14.47 -9.72 15.97
C VAL A 175 -15.13 -11.02 15.50
N LEU A 176 -14.33 -11.94 14.96
CA LEU A 176 -14.79 -13.26 14.52
C LEU A 176 -14.86 -14.29 15.66
N GLU A 177 -14.61 -13.88 16.91
CA GLU A 177 -14.57 -14.76 18.08
C GLU A 177 -13.55 -15.91 17.95
N LEU A 178 -12.46 -15.66 17.20
CA LEU A 178 -11.34 -16.57 17.01
C LEU A 178 -10.19 -16.25 17.99
N PRO A 179 -9.27 -17.20 18.25
CA PRO A 179 -8.02 -16.90 18.95
C PRO A 179 -7.26 -15.75 18.28
N GLU A 180 -6.71 -14.82 19.06
CA GLU A 180 -6.02 -13.61 18.57
C GLU A 180 -4.90 -13.90 17.56
N ASP A 181 -4.28 -15.07 17.66
CA ASP A 181 -3.17 -15.51 16.83
C ASP A 181 -3.60 -16.29 15.59
N HIS A 182 -4.89 -16.61 15.45
CA HIS A 182 -5.41 -17.48 14.40
C HIS A 182 -5.08 -16.96 13.00
N LEU A 183 -5.32 -15.66 12.75
CA LEU A 183 -5.05 -15.03 11.47
C LEU A 183 -3.59 -14.57 11.32
N THR A 184 -2.98 -14.07 12.39
CA THR A 184 -1.59 -13.58 12.36
C THR A 184 -0.59 -14.70 12.05
N ASN A 185 -0.85 -15.92 12.53
CA ASN A 185 -0.02 -17.09 12.26
C ASN A 185 0.07 -17.46 10.77
N GLY A 186 -0.99 -17.22 9.99
CA GLY A 186 -1.01 -17.49 8.54
C GLY A 186 -0.55 -16.31 7.67
N HIS A 187 -0.20 -15.19 8.29
CA HIS A 187 0.14 -13.94 7.61
C HIS A 187 1.50 -13.40 8.08
N ARG A 188 2.47 -14.28 8.33
CA ARG A 188 3.82 -13.83 8.71
C ARG A 188 4.54 -13.25 7.50
N TYR A 189 5.43 -12.29 7.75
CA TYR A 189 6.17 -11.66 6.65
C TYR A 189 7.02 -12.68 5.88
N ASN A 190 7.71 -13.56 6.60
CA ASN A 190 8.63 -14.53 5.99
C ASN A 190 7.94 -15.72 5.31
N ASP A 191 6.62 -15.85 5.43
CA ASP A 191 5.88 -16.88 4.71
C ASP A 191 5.72 -16.48 3.24
N LEU A 192 5.75 -17.46 2.34
CA LEU A 192 5.47 -17.20 0.92
C LEU A 192 4.00 -16.81 0.76
N SER A 193 3.77 -15.57 0.35
CA SER A 193 2.43 -15.08 0.01
C SER A 193 2.50 -13.98 -1.04
N GLU A 194 1.38 -13.72 -1.70
CA GLU A 194 1.25 -12.68 -2.74
C GLU A 194 1.08 -11.27 -2.18
N CYS A 195 1.46 -11.03 -0.91
CA CYS A 195 1.44 -9.69 -0.33
C CYS A 195 2.44 -8.79 -1.03
N HIS A 196 1.99 -7.61 -1.43
CA HIS A 196 2.78 -6.66 -2.20
C HIS A 196 2.43 -5.22 -1.84
N LEU A 197 3.42 -4.35 -1.97
CA LEU A 197 3.23 -2.91 -1.98
C LEU A 197 2.86 -2.49 -3.40
N ARG A 198 1.72 -1.81 -3.56
CA ARG A 198 1.21 -1.38 -4.85
C ARG A 198 1.32 0.14 -5.00
N TYR A 199 2.05 0.57 -6.02
CA TYR A 199 2.01 1.94 -6.52
C TYR A 199 0.97 2.03 -7.64
N MET A 200 0.17 3.10 -7.65
CA MET A 200 -0.83 3.33 -8.70
C MET A 200 -0.84 4.79 -9.12
N VAL A 201 -1.04 5.03 -10.41
CA VAL A 201 -1.34 6.35 -10.95
C VAL A 201 -2.51 6.26 -11.92
N GLY A 202 -3.49 7.16 -11.75
CA GLY A 202 -4.63 7.30 -12.64
C GLY A 202 -4.63 8.67 -13.32
N CYS A 203 -5.02 8.73 -14.59
CA CYS A 203 -5.12 10.00 -15.33
C CYS A 203 -6.49 10.66 -15.12
N ARG A 204 -6.49 11.93 -14.66
CA ARG A 204 -7.71 12.72 -14.41
C ARG A 204 -8.27 13.41 -15.66
N THR A 205 -7.54 13.46 -16.77
CA THR A 205 -7.80 14.39 -17.88
C THR A 205 -8.00 13.74 -19.26
N CYS A 206 -8.35 12.45 -19.35
CA CYS A 206 -8.98 11.95 -20.57
C CYS A 206 -10.42 12.48 -20.64
N GLN A 207 -10.62 13.61 -21.31
CA GLN A 207 -11.95 14.16 -21.61
C GLN A 207 -12.79 13.15 -22.39
N ARG A 208 -13.68 12.44 -21.70
CA ARG A 208 -15.07 12.19 -22.12
C ARG A 208 -15.83 11.51 -20.98
N GLY A 209 -16.77 12.26 -20.39
CA GLY A 209 -17.83 11.74 -19.53
C GLY A 209 -17.38 11.37 -18.11
N GLN A 210 -17.92 12.07 -17.12
CA GLN A 210 -17.79 11.73 -15.71
C GLN A 210 -18.06 10.24 -15.46
N GLN A 211 -17.13 9.55 -14.79
CA GLN A 211 -17.39 8.78 -13.58
C GLN A 211 -16.06 8.32 -12.96
N LEU A 212 -15.90 8.64 -11.67
CA LEU A 212 -14.83 8.18 -10.79
C LEU A 212 -14.93 6.66 -10.64
N LEU A 213 -13.86 5.91 -10.87
CA LEU A 213 -13.75 4.53 -10.44
C LEU A 213 -12.33 4.26 -9.94
N THR A 214 -12.18 4.40 -8.63
CA THR A 214 -11.07 3.84 -7.85
C THR A 214 -11.21 2.32 -7.92
N VAL A 215 -10.19 1.63 -8.44
CA VAL A 215 -10.22 0.18 -8.64
C VAL A 215 -10.30 -0.54 -7.29
N GLY A 216 -11.30 -1.43 -7.17
CA GLY A 216 -11.65 -2.18 -5.97
C GLY A 216 -10.72 -3.38 -5.62
N PRO A 217 -11.24 -4.38 -4.88
CA PRO A 217 -10.71 -4.75 -3.58
C PRO A 217 -9.88 -6.03 -3.65
N ARG A 218 -8.56 -5.93 -3.82
CA ARG A 218 -7.66 -7.11 -3.70
C ARG A 218 -6.30 -6.81 -3.07
N SER A 219 -6.12 -5.66 -2.43
CA SER A 219 -4.83 -5.29 -1.84
C SER A 219 -5.01 -4.24 -0.75
N ILE A 220 -4.11 -4.23 0.22
CA ILE A 220 -3.89 -3.07 1.08
C ILE A 220 -3.42 -1.94 0.16
N ALA A 221 -4.35 -1.09 -0.26
CA ALA A 221 -4.06 0.11 -1.02
C ALA A 221 -3.82 1.25 -0.03
N ILE A 222 -2.60 1.77 0.06
CA ILE A 222 -2.34 2.99 0.80
C ILE A 222 -2.88 4.15 -0.03
N ALA A 223 -4.12 4.54 0.25
CA ALA A 223 -4.74 5.73 -0.35
C ALA A 223 -4.93 6.78 0.74
N ARG A 224 -4.44 8.00 0.51
CA ARG A 224 -4.69 9.12 1.43
C ARG A 224 -6.05 9.76 1.12
N PRO A 225 -7.01 9.73 2.06
CA PRO A 225 -8.26 10.46 1.95
C PRO A 225 -8.04 11.96 2.18
N LYS A 226 -8.87 12.77 1.53
CA LYS A 226 -8.75 14.25 1.54
C LYS A 226 -9.01 14.94 2.88
N ARG A 227 -9.50 14.25 3.93
CA ARG A 227 -9.93 14.90 5.20
C ARG A 227 -8.94 14.71 6.35
N MET A 228 -7.87 13.93 6.19
CA MET A 228 -6.94 13.63 7.28
C MET A 228 -5.51 13.45 6.77
N GLN A 229 -4.69 14.47 7.03
CA GLN A 229 -3.26 14.55 6.69
C GLN A 229 -2.42 13.39 7.24
N ASN A 230 -2.94 12.65 8.24
CA ASN A 230 -2.25 11.52 8.89
C ASN A 230 -3.01 10.18 8.83
N SER A 231 -4.02 10.05 7.97
CA SER A 231 -4.77 8.80 7.84
C SER A 231 -4.54 8.14 6.49
N THR A 232 -4.50 6.81 6.48
CA THR A 232 -4.44 6.00 5.27
C THR A 232 -5.72 5.17 5.21
N ILE A 233 -6.39 5.15 4.06
CA ILE A 233 -7.45 4.18 3.77
C ILE A 233 -6.78 2.82 3.72
N PHE A 234 -7.22 1.89 4.56
CA PHE A 234 -6.86 0.48 4.42
C PHE A 234 -8.09 -0.24 3.88
N THR A 235 -7.98 -0.81 2.68
CA THR A 235 -8.95 -1.78 2.19
C THR A 235 -8.42 -3.17 2.53
N LEU A 236 -9.02 -3.84 3.50
CA LEU A 236 -8.71 -5.25 3.77
C LEU A 236 -9.72 -6.11 3.00
N ALA A 237 -9.25 -6.79 1.95
CA ALA A 237 -10.01 -7.83 1.29
C ALA A 237 -9.72 -9.16 2.00
N VAL A 238 -10.62 -9.59 2.87
CA VAL A 238 -10.63 -10.98 3.37
C VAL A 238 -11.32 -11.80 2.28
N THR A 239 -10.55 -12.59 1.54
CA THR A 239 -11.13 -13.57 0.61
C THR A 239 -11.45 -14.81 1.43
N PRO A 240 -12.71 -15.26 1.51
CA PRO A 240 -13.00 -16.58 2.04
C PRO A 240 -12.40 -17.64 1.08
N MET A 241 -11.74 -18.65 1.65
CA MET A 241 -11.50 -19.92 0.93
C MET A 241 -12.82 -20.67 0.76
#